data_AF-A0A0Q3URC2-F1
#
_entry.id   AF-A0A0Q3URC2-F1
#
_cell.length_a   1.000
_cell.length_b   1.000
_cell.length_c   1.000
_cell.angle_alpha   90.00
_cell.angle_beta   90.00
_cell.angle_gamma   90.00
#
_symmetry.space_group_name_H-M   'P 1'
#
loop_
_entity.id
_entity.type
_entity.pdbx_description
1 polymer ?
#
loop_
_entity_poly.entity_id
_entity_poly.type
_entity_poly.pdbx_seq_one_letter_code
_entity_poly.pdbx_strand_id
1 'polypeptide(L)'
;MRSLRGAPPAPVLLLLLLLTVLLAAGHGAVITGACDRDHQCGGGMCCAVSLWIRSLRMCTPMGNLGDECHPLSHRVPFSGRRMHHTCPCLPSLACVRTSPTKFKCLPDFRKEDVFF
;
A
#
# COMPACT_ATOMS: atom_id res chain seq x y z
N MET A 1 33.05 -43.80 -9.86
CA MET A 1 32.44 -42.53 -9.44
C MET A 1 31.65 -41.94 -10.60
N ARG A 2 30.31 -42.01 -10.56
CA ARG A 2 29.34 -41.11 -11.22
C ARG A 2 27.95 -41.69 -10.96
N SER A 3 27.40 -41.31 -9.81
CA SER A 3 26.03 -41.60 -9.42
C SER A 3 25.09 -40.90 -10.41
N LEU A 4 24.30 -41.69 -11.14
CA LEU A 4 23.23 -41.21 -12.01
C LEU A 4 22.15 -40.57 -11.11
N ARG A 5 22.27 -39.25 -10.91
CA ARG A 5 21.19 -38.45 -10.33
C ARG A 5 20.01 -38.53 -11.29
N GLY A 6 19.03 -39.38 -10.99
CA GLY A 6 17.79 -39.49 -11.76
C GLY A 6 17.14 -38.11 -11.88
N ALA A 7 16.91 -37.66 -13.10
CA ALA A 7 16.19 -36.42 -13.35
C ALA A 7 14.76 -36.56 -12.81
N PRO A 8 14.21 -35.55 -12.12
CA PRO A 8 12.83 -35.60 -11.64
C PRO A 8 11.88 -35.75 -12.85
N PRO A 9 10.81 -36.55 -12.73
CA PRO A 9 9.88 -36.76 -13.84
C PRO A 9 9.24 -35.43 -14.24
N ALA A 10 9.02 -35.21 -15.55
CA ALA A 10 8.44 -34.00 -16.12
C ALA A 10 7.24 -33.39 -15.34
N PRO A 11 6.26 -34.16 -14.84
CA PRO A 11 5.16 -33.61 -14.03
C PRO A 11 5.63 -33.01 -12.70
N VAL A 12 6.69 -33.53 -12.09
CA VAL A 12 7.25 -32.99 -10.84
C VAL A 12 7.97 -31.66 -11.11
N LEU A 13 8.67 -31.55 -12.23
CA LEU A 13 9.29 -30.28 -12.65
C LEU A 13 8.23 -29.21 -12.95
N LEU A 14 7.13 -29.58 -13.63
CA LEU A 14 6.01 -28.68 -13.90
C LEU A 14 5.33 -28.22 -12.61
N LEU A 15 5.10 -29.13 -11.66
CA LEU A 15 4.52 -28.80 -10.35
C LEU A 15 5.43 -27.84 -9.57
N LEU A 16 6.75 -28.09 -9.55
CA LEU A 16 7.73 -27.19 -8.92
C LEU A 16 7.70 -25.78 -9.53
N LEU A 17 7.65 -25.70 -10.87
CA LEU A 17 7.55 -24.42 -11.60
C LEU A 17 6.25 -23.68 -11.25
N LEU A 18 5.12 -24.39 -11.23
CA LEU A 18 3.83 -23.82 -10.82
C LEU A 18 3.89 -23.28 -9.39
N LEU A 19 4.41 -24.05 -8.44
CA LEU A 19 4.57 -23.59 -7.05
C LEU A 19 5.44 -22.32 -6.96
N THR A 20 6.57 -22.26 -7.69
CA THR A 20 7.43 -21.07 -7.71
C THR A 20 6.74 -19.84 -8.31
N VAL A 21 5.91 -20.03 -9.34
CA VAL A 21 5.15 -18.94 -9.96
C VAL A 21 4.04 -18.45 -9.02
N LEU A 22 3.31 -19.36 -8.36
CA LEU A 22 2.30 -19.00 -7.37
C LEU A 22 2.91 -18.23 -6.18
N LEU A 23 4.06 -18.67 -5.68
CA LEU A 23 4.79 -17.98 -4.60
C LEU A 23 5.26 -16.59 -5.03
N ALA A 24 5.71 -16.41 -6.27
CA ALA A 24 6.14 -15.12 -6.80
C ALA A 24 4.98 -14.17 -7.11
N ALA A 25 3.81 -14.71 -7.49
CA ALA A 25 2.61 -13.93 -7.81
C ALA A 25 1.74 -13.61 -6.58
N GLY A 26 1.96 -14.31 -5.47
CA GLY A 26 1.24 -14.11 -4.22
C GLY A 26 1.50 -12.72 -3.65
N HIS A 27 0.47 -11.89 -3.63
CA HIS A 27 0.47 -10.67 -2.81
C HIS A 27 0.19 -11.10 -1.37
N GLY A 28 1.10 -10.81 -0.45
CA GLY A 28 0.91 -11.15 0.96
C GLY A 28 -0.33 -10.46 1.51
N ALA A 29 -1.31 -11.23 1.97
CA ALA A 29 -2.43 -10.70 2.75
C ALA A 29 -1.95 -10.54 4.20
N VAL A 30 -1.89 -9.30 4.66
CA VAL A 30 -1.38 -8.99 6.00
C VAL A 30 -2.46 -9.35 7.04
N ILE A 31 -2.24 -10.43 7.80
CA ILE A 31 -3.15 -10.89 8.87
C ILE A 31 -3.03 -10.02 10.14
N THR A 32 -1.89 -9.35 10.35
CA THR A 32 -1.56 -8.61 11.59
C THR A 32 -1.51 -7.08 11.45
N GLY A 33 -1.93 -6.55 10.29
CA GLY A 33 -1.85 -5.12 9.97
C GLY A 33 -0.44 -4.56 9.70
N ALA A 34 0.66 -5.32 9.86
CA ALA A 34 2.02 -4.82 9.64
C ALA A 34 2.47 -4.78 8.15
N CYS A 35 3.18 -3.74 7.73
CA CYS A 35 3.57 -3.55 6.32
C CYS A 35 4.94 -2.87 6.16
N ASP A 36 5.53 -2.99 4.97
CA ASP A 36 6.72 -2.25 4.56
C ASP A 36 6.47 -1.30 3.38
N ARG A 37 5.47 -1.61 2.54
CA ARG A 37 5.10 -0.83 1.35
C ARG A 37 3.58 -0.86 1.15
N ASP A 38 3.06 0.16 0.47
CA ASP A 38 1.62 0.33 0.22
C ASP A 38 0.99 -0.87 -0.54
N HIS A 39 1.75 -1.58 -1.39
CA HIS A 39 1.24 -2.73 -2.16
C HIS A 39 0.84 -3.94 -1.31
N GLN A 40 1.30 -4.00 -0.06
CA GLN A 40 0.95 -5.07 0.89
C GLN A 40 -0.39 -4.78 1.58
N CYS A 41 -0.84 -3.53 1.50
CA CYS A 41 -2.10 -3.09 2.08
C CYS A 41 -3.22 -3.13 1.03
N GLY A 42 -4.46 -3.28 1.49
CA GLY A 42 -5.63 -3.27 0.62
C GLY A 42 -5.90 -1.90 -0.02
N GLY A 43 -6.83 -1.87 -0.98
CA GLY A 43 -7.29 -0.61 -1.56
C GLY A 43 -7.81 0.35 -0.50
N GLY A 44 -7.49 1.64 -0.62
CA GLY A 44 -7.87 2.66 0.37
C GLY A 44 -7.01 2.69 1.64
N MET A 45 -5.89 1.96 1.67
CA MET A 45 -4.95 1.93 2.79
C MET A 45 -3.55 2.39 2.34
N CYS A 46 -2.77 2.87 3.29
CA CYS A 46 -1.36 3.19 3.09
C CYS A 46 -0.51 2.56 4.19
N CYS A 47 0.76 2.30 3.88
CA CYS A 47 1.69 1.77 4.86
C CYS A 47 2.34 2.92 5.64
N ALA A 48 1.82 3.24 6.82
CA ALA A 48 2.28 4.37 7.64
C ALA A 48 3.08 3.92 8.87
N VAL A 49 3.97 4.78 9.34
CA VAL A 49 4.72 4.58 10.59
C VAL A 49 3.80 4.81 11.78
N SER A 50 3.87 3.95 12.81
CA SER A 50 3.06 4.12 14.02
C SER A 50 3.47 5.38 14.80
N LEU A 51 2.51 6.01 15.48
CA LEU A 51 2.74 7.22 16.27
C LEU A 51 3.66 6.97 17.49
N TRP A 52 3.63 5.75 18.04
CA TRP A 52 4.28 5.40 19.31
C TRP A 52 5.63 4.72 19.12
N ILE A 53 5.80 3.95 18.03
CA ILE A 53 6.98 3.12 17.78
C ILE A 53 7.45 3.33 16.34
N ARG A 54 8.56 4.06 16.16
CA ARG A 54 9.11 4.38 14.82
C ARG A 54 9.49 3.16 13.99
N SER A 55 9.84 2.06 14.66
CA SER A 55 10.21 0.80 14.01
C SER A 55 9.01 -0.01 13.53
N LEU A 56 7.79 0.36 13.91
CA LEU A 56 6.57 -0.37 13.57
C LEU A 56 5.79 0.39 12.49
N ARG A 57 5.43 -0.33 11.43
CA ARG A 57 4.63 0.16 10.31
C ARG A 57 3.39 -0.69 10.14
N MET A 58 2.27 -0.04 9.87
CA MET A 58 0.99 -0.72 9.72
C MET A 58 0.20 -0.17 8.54
N CYS A 59 -0.66 -1.01 7.99
CA CYS A 59 -1.69 -0.60 7.04
C CYS A 59 -2.69 0.29 7.79
N THR A 60 -2.65 1.57 7.46
CA THR A 60 -3.50 2.61 8.03
C THR A 60 -4.50 3.05 6.94
N PRO A 61 -5.78 3.24 7.27
CA PRO A 61 -6.75 3.73 6.29
C PRO A 61 -6.40 5.15 5.81
N MET A 62 -6.83 5.48 4.59
CA MET A 62 -6.78 6.85 4.07
C MET A 62 -7.68 7.79 4.87
N GLY A 63 -7.37 9.09 4.82
CA GLY A 63 -8.15 10.13 5.49
C GLY A 63 -9.55 10.30 4.88
N ASN A 64 -10.55 10.32 5.74
CA ASN A 64 -11.95 10.61 5.42
C ASN A 64 -12.23 12.12 5.46
N LEU A 65 -13.45 12.50 5.07
CA LEU A 65 -13.90 13.89 5.09
C LEU A 65 -13.72 14.51 6.48
N GLY A 66 -12.95 15.60 6.55
CA GLY A 66 -12.67 16.35 7.77
C GLY A 66 -11.43 15.90 8.55
N ASP A 67 -10.82 14.76 8.18
CA ASP A 67 -9.60 14.25 8.83
C ASP A 67 -8.39 15.16 8.56
N GLU A 68 -7.47 15.21 9.52
CA GLU A 68 -6.22 15.95 9.36
C GLU A 68 -5.31 15.24 8.34
N CYS A 69 -4.78 16.02 7.42
CA CYS A 69 -3.91 15.53 6.35
C CYS A 69 -2.64 16.39 6.27
N HIS A 70 -1.66 15.92 5.53
CA HIS A 70 -0.44 16.69 5.27
C HIS A 70 -0.27 16.92 3.76
N PRO A 71 0.01 18.14 3.30
CA PRO A 71 0.08 18.46 1.87
C PRO A 71 1.23 17.72 1.14
N LEU A 72 2.26 17.29 1.87
CA LEU A 72 3.37 16.48 1.33
C LEU A 72 3.07 14.97 1.33
N SER A 73 1.87 14.52 1.72
CA SER A 73 1.51 13.11 1.66
C SER A 73 1.31 12.68 0.20
N HIS A 74 2.26 11.93 -0.36
CA HIS A 74 2.18 11.39 -1.72
C HIS A 74 0.94 10.50 -1.91
N ARG A 75 0.39 10.50 -3.12
CA ARG A 75 -0.72 9.63 -3.54
C ARG A 75 -0.34 8.14 -3.42
N VAL A 76 -1.33 7.30 -3.18
CA VAL A 76 -1.19 5.82 -3.17
C VAL A 76 -1.51 5.29 -4.57
N PRO A 77 -0.80 4.26 -5.07
CA PRO A 77 0.30 3.55 -4.42
C PRO A 77 1.62 4.32 -4.49
N PHE A 78 2.28 4.51 -3.35
CA PHE A 78 3.64 5.05 -3.32
C PHE A 78 4.65 3.89 -3.42
N SER A 79 5.49 3.91 -4.45
CA SER A 79 6.49 2.85 -4.68
C SER A 79 7.64 2.88 -3.65
N GLY A 80 7.83 4.02 -2.98
CA GLY A 80 8.83 4.21 -1.94
C GLY A 80 8.35 3.79 -0.55
N ARG A 81 9.18 4.06 0.46
CA ARG A 81 8.81 3.87 1.88
C ARG A 81 8.27 5.18 2.44
N ARG A 82 7.07 5.15 3.03
CA ARG A 82 6.55 6.32 3.75
C ARG A 82 7.32 6.49 5.06
N MET A 83 7.81 7.70 5.27
CA MET A 83 8.46 8.12 6.52
C MET A 83 7.50 8.92 7.41
N HIS A 84 6.34 9.30 6.87
CA HIS A 84 5.31 10.06 7.57
C HIS A 84 4.28 9.10 8.20
N HIS A 85 3.74 9.53 9.34
CA HIS A 85 2.66 8.85 10.05
C HIS A 85 1.28 9.11 9.44
N THR A 86 1.18 10.05 8.49
CA THR A 86 -0.06 10.46 7.83
C THR A 86 -0.25 9.79 6.47
N CYS A 87 -1.39 9.12 6.30
CA CYS A 87 -1.88 8.66 5.00
C CYS A 87 -2.48 9.83 4.19
N PRO A 88 -2.56 9.72 2.85
CA PRO A 88 -3.30 10.68 2.05
C PRO A 88 -4.82 10.53 2.25
N CYS A 89 -5.57 11.54 1.81
CA CYS A 89 -7.03 11.49 1.75
C CYS A 89 -7.52 10.42 0.76
N LEU A 90 -8.77 10.01 0.91
CA LEU A 90 -9.46 9.16 -0.07
C LEU A 90 -9.44 9.79 -1.49
N PRO A 91 -9.57 8.99 -2.56
CA PRO A 91 -9.46 9.48 -3.95
C PRO A 91 -10.43 10.61 -4.33
N SER A 92 -11.57 10.73 -3.65
CA SER A 92 -12.58 11.78 -3.86
C SER A 92 -12.34 13.05 -3.03
N LEU A 93 -11.25 13.11 -2.26
CA LEU A 93 -10.95 14.17 -1.31
C LEU A 93 -9.56 14.76 -1.58
N ALA A 94 -9.45 16.07 -1.45
CA ALA A 94 -8.19 16.81 -1.50
C ALA A 94 -7.74 17.21 -0.09
N CYS A 95 -6.43 17.23 0.12
CA CYS A 95 -5.85 17.80 1.33
C CYS A 95 -5.79 19.33 1.21
N VAL A 96 -6.76 20.02 1.82
CA VAL A 96 -6.96 21.46 1.70
C VAL A 96 -6.57 22.17 2.99
N ARG A 97 -5.93 23.33 2.85
CA ARG A 97 -5.56 24.17 4.00
C ARG A 97 -6.80 24.84 4.59
N THR A 98 -7.13 24.49 5.83
CA THR A 98 -8.25 25.12 6.56
C THR A 98 -7.80 26.26 7.48
N SER A 99 -6.54 26.25 7.92
CA SER A 99 -5.97 27.29 8.77
C SER A 99 -4.45 27.37 8.56
N PRO A 100 -3.74 28.33 9.19
CA PRO A 100 -2.32 28.55 8.92
C PRO A 100 -1.44 27.29 9.01
N THR A 101 -1.79 26.40 9.94
CA THR A 101 -1.02 25.20 10.29
C THR A 101 -1.82 23.91 10.14
N LYS A 102 -3.11 23.97 9.77
CA LYS A 102 -3.97 22.78 9.67
C LYS A 102 -4.47 22.58 8.25
N PHE A 103 -4.38 21.33 7.81
CA PHE A 103 -4.91 20.85 6.56
C PHE A 103 -5.89 19.72 6.86
N LYS A 104 -6.99 19.68 6.09
CA LYS A 104 -8.03 18.67 6.24
C LYS A 104 -8.41 18.08 4.89
N CYS A 105 -8.87 16.84 4.91
CA CYS A 105 -9.46 16.20 3.75
C CYS A 105 -10.84 16.82 3.47
N LEU A 106 -10.96 17.55 2.37
CA LEU A 106 -12.20 18.17 1.91
C LEU A 106 -12.51 17.68 0.49
N PRO A 107 -13.75 17.84 -0.02
CA PRO A 107 -14.09 17.43 -1.37
C PRO A 107 -13.14 18.09 -2.38
N ASP A 108 -12.55 17.29 -3.27
CA ASP A 108 -11.72 17.81 -4.35
C ASP A 108 -12.65 18.36 -5.43
N PHE A 109 -12.86 19.68 -5.49
CA PHE A 109 -13.61 20.33 -6.57
C PHE A 109 -12.81 20.39 -7.89
N ARG A 110 -12.02 19.36 -8.19
CA ARG A 110 -11.49 19.16 -9.52
C ARG A 110 -12.64 18.73 -10.41
N LYS A 111 -13.20 19.73 -11.09
CA LYS A 111 -13.58 19.86 -12.51
C LYS A 111 -13.90 18.62 -13.39
N GLU A 112 -14.17 17.44 -12.87
CA GLU A 112 -14.71 16.34 -13.67
C GLU A 112 -16.24 16.44 -13.87
N ASP A 113 -16.90 17.42 -13.24
CA ASP A 113 -18.34 17.69 -13.38
C ASP A 113 -18.67 18.82 -14.39
N VAL A 114 -17.69 19.32 -15.15
CA VAL A 114 -17.91 20.32 -16.22
C VAL A 114 -17.79 19.64 -17.60
N PHE A 115 -18.67 18.66 -17.84
CA PHE A 115 -19.02 18.24 -19.20
C PHE A 115 -20.51 18.55 -19.38
N PHE A 116 -20.78 19.80 -19.78
CA PHE A 116 -22.06 20.24 -20.33
C PHE A 116 -21.89 20.43 -21.84
#